data_AF-A0A9D5HT49-F1
#
_entry.id   AF-A0A9D5HT49-F1
#
_cell.length_a   1.000
_cell.length_b   1.000
_cell.length_c   1.000
_cell.angle_alpha   90.00
_cell.angle_beta   90.00
_cell.angle_gamma   90.00
#
_symmetry.space_group_name_H-M   'P 1'
#
loop_
_entity.id
_entity.type
_entity.pdbx_description
1 polymer ?
#
loop_
_entity_poly.entity_id
_entity_poly.type
_entity_poly.pdbx_seq_one_letter_code
_entity_poly.pdbx_strand_id
1 'polypeptide(L)'
;MYGPQLWTSHYSSVHPLNTTTGAGVLGWPKTTDSVLYSGDLAPIGTTIVNGDNELTLLDDCNLVLTSKGDTKWQTGVTDPTTLQDCFVNLEANGEFRVKHWGGDILWSNGVSSPIYAEFVLVLQANAKLVVYGPGIWSNIAASGAVSDKIAMVTAAE
;
A
#
# COMPACT_ATOMS: atom_id res chain seq x y z
N MET A 1 25.24 -18.85 21.11
CA MET A 1 25.54 -17.40 21.18
C MET A 1 25.55 -16.88 19.75
N TYR A 2 24.41 -16.38 19.26
CA TYR A 2 24.32 -15.72 17.96
C TYR A 2 24.21 -14.21 18.22
N GLY A 3 25.12 -13.45 17.64
CA GLY A 3 25.24 -12.01 17.84
C GLY A 3 24.10 -11.22 17.17
N PRO A 4 23.94 -9.93 17.52
CA PRO A 4 22.87 -9.10 16.97
C PRO A 4 23.13 -8.83 15.48
N GLN A 5 22.28 -9.35 14.61
CA GLN A 5 22.20 -8.90 13.22
C GLN A 5 21.63 -7.47 13.26
N LEU A 6 22.48 -6.53 12.85
CA LEU A 6 22.16 -5.12 12.72
C LEU A 6 21.06 -4.97 11.67
N TRP A 7 19.86 -4.61 12.11
CA TRP A 7 18.78 -4.18 11.22
C TRP A 7 19.16 -2.83 10.63
N THR A 8 19.75 -2.83 9.43
CA THR A 8 19.83 -1.61 8.62
C THR A 8 18.43 -1.35 8.06
N SER A 9 17.72 -0.41 8.68
CA SER A 9 16.50 0.17 8.11
C SER A 9 16.90 0.94 6.85
N HIS A 10 16.86 0.27 5.69
CA HIS A 10 16.92 0.95 4.40
C HIS A 10 15.56 1.62 4.16
N TYR A 11 15.38 2.79 4.80
CA TYR A 11 14.41 3.77 4.34
C TYR A 11 14.83 4.22 2.93
N SER A 12 14.17 3.69 1.91
CA SER A 12 14.26 4.25 0.55
C SER A 12 12.89 4.19 -0.11
N SER A 13 12.04 5.12 0.30
CA SER A 13 11.17 5.89 -0.59
C SER A 13 10.61 7.09 0.19
N VAL A 14 11.50 8.02 0.53
CA VAL A 14 11.06 9.40 0.79
C VAL A 14 10.89 10.02 -0.60
N HIS A 15 9.67 10.01 -1.13
CA HIS A 15 9.37 10.63 -2.41
C HIS A 15 9.76 12.14 -2.37
N PRO A 16 10.29 12.71 -3.47
CA PRO A 16 10.83 14.06 -3.45
C PRO A 16 9.75 15.11 -3.17
N LEU A 17 10.04 16.00 -2.21
CA LEU A 17 9.27 17.20 -1.92
C LEU A 17 9.28 18.12 -3.14
N ASN A 18 8.20 18.15 -3.92
CA ASN A 18 8.04 19.17 -4.95
C ASN A 18 7.60 20.48 -4.29
N THR A 19 8.56 21.37 -4.04
CA THR A 19 8.32 22.70 -3.47
C THR A 19 7.79 23.63 -4.56
N THR A 20 6.46 23.75 -4.67
CA THR A 20 5.86 24.88 -5.37
C THR A 20 4.91 25.61 -4.44
N THR A 21 5.28 26.85 -4.14
CA THR A 21 4.60 27.80 -3.25
C THR A 21 3.15 28.02 -3.64
N GLY A 22 2.23 27.64 -2.74
CA GLY A 22 0.82 28.00 -2.79
C GLY A 22 0.12 27.48 -1.53
N ALA A 23 -0.54 28.35 -0.78
CA ALA A 23 -1.26 27.98 0.43
C ALA A 23 -2.37 26.96 0.12
N GLY A 24 -2.30 25.75 0.69
CA GLY A 24 -3.38 24.77 0.56
C GLY A 24 -2.98 23.35 0.95
N VAL A 25 -3.56 22.89 2.07
CA VAL A 25 -3.67 21.50 2.58
C VAL A 25 -2.34 20.73 2.70
N LEU A 26 -2.01 20.30 3.92
CA LEU A 26 -0.92 19.37 4.24
C LEU A 26 -1.26 17.93 3.75
N GLY A 27 -1.64 17.81 2.48
CA GLY A 27 -1.87 16.53 1.83
C GLY A 27 -0.53 15.90 1.48
N TRP A 28 -0.38 14.62 1.85
CA TRP A 28 0.67 13.77 1.31
C TRP A 28 0.65 13.89 -0.23
N PRO A 29 1.81 13.97 -0.91
CA PRO A 29 1.85 14.11 -2.35
C PRO A 29 1.06 12.95 -2.96
N LYS A 30 0.06 13.28 -3.81
CA LYS A 30 -0.69 12.27 -4.55
C LYS A 30 0.30 11.39 -5.30
N THR A 31 0.27 10.10 -5.01
CA THR A 31 1.04 9.12 -5.76
C THR A 31 0.42 8.99 -7.15
N THR A 32 1.23 8.80 -8.19
CA THR A 32 0.75 8.34 -9.51
C THR A 32 0.89 6.83 -9.66
N ASP A 33 1.31 6.16 -8.58
CA ASP A 33 1.54 4.74 -8.56
C ASP A 33 0.19 4.03 -8.47
N SER A 34 -0.03 3.07 -9.35
CA SER A 34 -1.22 2.22 -9.36
C SER A 34 -1.06 0.97 -8.49
N VAL A 35 0.06 0.87 -7.77
CA VAL A 35 0.50 -0.34 -7.08
C VAL A 35 1.11 -0.05 -5.72
N LEU A 36 0.92 -0.98 -4.78
CA LEU A 36 1.56 -1.01 -3.47
C LEU A 36 2.22 -2.36 -3.27
N TYR A 37 3.51 -2.39 -2.93
CA TYR A 37 4.31 -3.60 -2.83
C TYR A 37 4.26 -4.18 -1.41
N SER A 38 4.52 -5.47 -1.29
CA SER A 38 4.68 -6.12 0.01
C SER A 38 5.76 -5.42 0.83
N GLY A 39 5.43 -4.99 2.05
CA GLY A 39 6.28 -4.20 2.93
C GLY A 39 6.01 -2.70 2.89
N ASP A 40 5.32 -2.18 1.87
CA ASP A 40 4.99 -0.76 1.79
C ASP A 40 4.01 -0.36 2.88
N LEU A 41 4.22 0.84 3.43
CA LEU A 41 3.38 1.46 4.43
C LEU A 41 2.84 2.77 3.86
N ALA A 42 1.55 2.81 3.54
CA ALA A 42 0.88 4.00 3.06
C ALA A 42 0.04 4.60 4.18
N PRO A 43 0.42 5.76 4.73
CA PRO A 43 -0.33 6.41 5.79
C PRO A 43 -1.54 7.15 5.22
N ILE A 44 -2.22 7.88 6.10
CA ILE A 44 -3.39 8.70 5.77
C ILE A 44 -3.13 9.59 4.55
N GLY A 45 -4.12 9.62 3.64
CA GLY A 45 -4.07 10.30 2.37
C GLY A 45 -4.23 9.34 1.18
N THR A 46 -3.95 9.86 -0.01
CA THR A 46 -3.99 9.08 -1.26
C THR A 46 -2.91 8.00 -1.23
N THR A 47 -3.34 6.74 -1.26
CA THR A 47 -2.45 5.56 -1.25
C THR A 47 -1.94 5.24 -2.65
N ILE A 48 -2.85 4.91 -3.58
CA ILE A 48 -2.54 4.57 -4.98
C ILE A 48 -3.61 5.14 -5.92
N VAL A 49 -3.20 5.47 -7.16
CA VAL A 49 -4.04 6.10 -8.17
C VAL A 49 -3.89 5.37 -9.51
N ASN A 50 -5.01 5.16 -10.21
CA ASN A 50 -5.00 4.70 -11.59
C ASN A 50 -6.10 5.39 -12.41
N GLY A 51 -5.72 6.43 -13.16
CA GLY A 51 -6.67 7.28 -13.89
C GLY A 51 -7.61 8.00 -12.93
N ASP A 52 -8.92 7.83 -13.14
CA ASP A 52 -9.97 8.40 -12.28
C ASP A 52 -10.23 7.58 -11.00
N ASN A 53 -9.49 6.49 -10.79
CA ASN A 53 -9.64 5.63 -9.61
C ASN A 53 -8.62 6.02 -8.55
N GLU A 54 -9.08 6.19 -7.32
CA GLU A 54 -8.25 6.59 -6.19
C GLU A 54 -8.56 5.73 -4.97
N LEU A 55 -7.52 5.12 -4.39
CA LEU A 55 -7.58 4.48 -3.09
C LEU A 55 -7.02 5.45 -2.04
N THR A 56 -7.84 5.83 -1.06
CA THR A 56 -7.50 6.85 -0.06
C THR A 56 -7.78 6.32 1.33
N LEU A 57 -6.79 6.39 2.22
CA LEU A 57 -7.00 6.19 3.65
C LEU A 57 -7.42 7.54 4.26
N LEU A 58 -8.62 7.62 4.78
CA LEU A 58 -9.14 8.83 5.41
C LEU A 58 -8.65 8.98 6.86
N ASP A 59 -8.74 10.20 7.40
CA ASP A 59 -8.32 10.52 8.78
C ASP A 59 -9.07 9.72 9.87
N ASP A 60 -10.23 9.14 9.54
CA ASP A 60 -11.03 8.27 10.42
C ASP A 60 -10.70 6.77 10.27
N CYS A 61 -9.61 6.47 9.57
CA CYS A 61 -9.13 5.13 9.24
C CYS A 61 -10.04 4.30 8.32
N ASN A 62 -11.06 4.92 7.73
CA ASN A 62 -11.81 4.31 6.66
C ASN A 62 -10.96 4.35 5.38
N LEU A 63 -10.70 3.19 4.79
CA LEU A 63 -10.02 3.10 3.50
C LEU A 63 -11.09 3.05 2.42
N VAL A 64 -11.05 4.01 1.49
CA VAL A 64 -12.08 4.23 0.48
C VAL A 64 -11.48 4.12 -0.90
N LEU A 65 -12.14 3.34 -1.76
CA LEU A 65 -11.91 3.32 -3.19
C LEU A 65 -12.98 4.16 -3.89
N THR A 66 -12.56 5.20 -4.59
CA THR A 66 -13.42 6.01 -5.44
C THR A 66 -13.07 5.83 -6.92
N SER A 67 -14.06 6.06 -7.78
CA SER A 67 -13.87 6.11 -9.23
C SER A 67 -14.75 7.20 -9.81
N LYS A 68 -14.15 8.18 -10.48
CA LYS A 68 -14.83 9.38 -11.02
C LYS A 68 -15.63 10.14 -9.94
N GLY A 69 -15.12 10.14 -8.71
CA GLY A 69 -15.75 10.80 -7.57
C GLY A 69 -16.79 9.96 -6.82
N ASP A 70 -17.19 8.80 -7.34
CA ASP A 70 -18.13 7.91 -6.65
C ASP A 70 -17.40 6.86 -5.79
N THR A 71 -17.85 6.65 -4.56
CA THR A 71 -17.39 5.52 -3.73
C THR A 71 -17.81 4.19 -4.38
N LYS A 72 -16.82 3.34 -4.66
CA LYS A 72 -17.04 1.99 -5.21
C LYS A 72 -16.90 0.92 -4.14
N TRP A 73 -16.03 1.14 -3.16
CA TRP A 73 -15.80 0.22 -2.04
C TRP A 73 -15.19 0.97 -0.86
N GLN A 74 -15.39 0.44 0.36
CA GLN A 74 -14.73 0.93 1.56
C GLN A 74 -14.61 -0.17 2.61
N THR A 75 -13.67 -0.02 3.56
CA THR A 75 -13.51 -0.97 4.68
C THR A 75 -14.63 -0.84 5.71
N GLY A 76 -15.23 0.34 5.84
CA GLY A 76 -16.27 0.61 6.84
C GLY A 76 -15.72 0.67 8.27
N VAL A 77 -14.40 0.77 8.42
CA VAL A 77 -13.77 1.10 9.70
C VAL A 77 -14.13 2.54 10.00
N THR A 78 -14.86 2.79 11.07
CA THR A 78 -15.14 4.14 11.56
C THR A 78 -15.03 4.12 13.08
N ASP A 79 -13.93 4.63 13.64
CA ASP A 79 -13.90 5.05 15.04
C ASP A 79 -13.54 6.54 15.10
N PRO A 80 -14.55 7.41 15.22
CA PRO A 80 -14.36 8.87 15.22
C PRO A 80 -13.73 9.41 16.51
N THR A 81 -13.38 8.57 17.49
CA THR A 81 -12.95 9.02 18.83
C THR A 81 -11.59 8.55 19.29
N THR A 82 -11.00 7.49 18.69
CA THR A 82 -9.74 6.92 19.20
C THR A 82 -8.70 6.53 18.15
N LEU A 83 -9.05 6.49 16.87
CA LEU A 83 -8.16 6.00 15.81
C LEU A 83 -7.66 7.16 14.95
N GLN A 84 -6.77 7.97 15.51
CA GLN A 84 -5.86 8.80 14.72
C GLN A 84 -4.58 7.98 14.50
N ASP A 85 -3.85 8.22 13.41
CA ASP A 85 -2.59 7.50 13.09
C ASP A 85 -2.76 6.03 12.65
N CYS A 86 -3.47 5.83 11.54
CA CYS A 86 -3.51 4.55 10.84
C CYS A 86 -2.72 4.56 9.54
N PHE A 87 -2.43 3.36 9.05
CA PHE A 87 -1.77 3.13 7.79
C PHE A 87 -2.30 1.86 7.12
N VAL A 88 -2.16 1.84 5.82
CA VAL A 88 -2.40 0.72 4.93
C VAL A 88 -1.08 -0.02 4.73
N ASN A 89 -1.14 -1.35 4.72
CA ASN A 89 0.02 -2.20 4.48
C ASN A 89 -0.37 -3.44 3.68
N LEU A 90 0.49 -3.81 2.73
CA LEU A 90 0.52 -5.15 2.17
C LEU A 90 1.63 -5.93 2.88
N GLU A 91 1.27 -6.93 3.66
CA GLU A 91 2.23 -7.74 4.42
C GLU A 91 2.98 -8.71 3.47
N ALA A 92 4.12 -9.22 3.91
CA ALA A 92 4.95 -10.14 3.11
C ALA A 92 4.30 -11.51 2.84
N ASN A 93 3.17 -11.82 3.46
CA ASN A 93 2.35 -13.00 3.16
C ASN A 93 1.17 -12.68 2.21
N GLY A 94 1.13 -11.49 1.62
CA GLY A 94 0.07 -11.05 0.71
C GLY A 94 -1.23 -10.62 1.41
N GLU A 95 -1.25 -10.56 2.73
CA GLU A 95 -2.42 -10.06 3.45
C GLU A 95 -2.45 -8.53 3.41
N PHE A 96 -3.58 -7.98 2.97
CA PHE A 96 -3.78 -6.53 2.86
C PHE A 96 -4.55 -6.02 4.07
N ARG A 97 -3.98 -5.02 4.77
CA ARG A 97 -4.47 -4.58 6.08
C ARG A 97 -4.56 -3.06 6.20
N VAL A 98 -5.52 -2.62 7.02
CA VAL A 98 -5.52 -1.31 7.65
C VAL A 98 -5.16 -1.52 9.12
N LYS A 99 -4.16 -0.80 9.61
CA LYS A 99 -3.61 -0.95 10.95
C LYS A 99 -3.53 0.40 11.64
N HIS A 100 -3.71 0.40 12.94
CA HIS A 100 -3.36 1.52 13.79
C HIS A 100 -1.85 1.50 14.09
N TRP A 101 -1.22 2.65 14.30
CA TRP A 101 0.21 2.74 14.59
C TRP A 101 0.62 1.98 15.86
N GLY A 102 -0.32 1.82 16.82
CA GLY A 102 -0.14 0.97 18.00
C GLY A 102 -0.03 -0.53 17.73
N GLY A 103 -0.25 -0.98 16.49
CA GLY A 103 -0.13 -2.38 16.06
C GLY A 103 -1.46 -3.11 15.87
N ASP A 104 -2.57 -2.51 16.27
CA ASP A 104 -3.91 -3.10 16.14
C ASP A 104 -4.30 -3.22 14.66
N ILE A 105 -4.88 -4.37 14.31
CA ILE A 105 -5.44 -4.61 12.97
C ILE A 105 -6.88 -4.13 12.99
N LEU A 106 -7.17 -3.09 12.20
CA LEU A 106 -8.50 -2.49 12.10
C LEU A 106 -9.34 -3.18 11.03
N TRP A 107 -8.70 -3.60 9.94
CA TRP A 107 -9.33 -4.34 8.87
C TRP A 107 -8.31 -5.22 8.14
N SER A 108 -8.76 -6.34 7.59
CA SER A 108 -7.97 -7.24 6.74
C SER A 108 -8.84 -7.81 5.62
N ASN A 109 -8.23 -8.09 4.47
CA ASN A 109 -8.86 -8.86 3.40
C ASN A 109 -9.13 -10.33 3.81
N GLY A 110 -8.56 -10.80 4.93
CA GLY A 110 -8.77 -12.14 5.48
C GLY A 110 -8.11 -13.27 4.68
N VAL A 111 -7.29 -12.93 3.68
CA VAL A 111 -6.63 -13.89 2.79
C VAL A 111 -5.12 -13.68 2.87
N SER A 112 -4.42 -14.72 3.29
CA SER A 112 -2.97 -14.75 3.37
C SER A 112 -2.41 -16.01 2.72
N SER A 113 -1.19 -15.88 2.23
CA SER A 113 -0.39 -16.98 1.71
C SER A 113 0.37 -17.68 2.85
N PRO A 114 0.59 -19.01 2.79
CA PRO A 114 1.44 -19.70 3.75
C PRO A 114 2.94 -19.37 3.57
N ILE A 115 3.31 -18.71 2.48
CA ILE A 115 4.68 -18.30 2.18
C ILE A 115 4.86 -16.79 2.35
N TYR A 116 6.02 -16.42 2.87
CA TYR A 116 6.47 -15.03 2.90
C TYR A 116 7.29 -14.76 1.63
N ALA A 117 6.80 -13.88 0.78
CA ALA A 117 7.35 -13.60 -0.54
C ALA A 117 6.96 -12.19 -0.99
N GLU A 118 7.26 -11.86 -2.24
CA GLU A 118 6.86 -10.58 -2.82
C GLU A 118 5.43 -10.66 -3.37
N PHE A 119 4.61 -9.71 -2.93
CA PHE A 119 3.23 -9.51 -3.38
C PHE A 119 3.05 -8.07 -3.84
N VAL A 120 2.01 -7.83 -4.66
CA VAL A 120 1.64 -6.48 -5.08
C VAL A 120 0.13 -6.31 -5.06
N LEU A 121 -0.32 -5.21 -4.47
CA LEU A 121 -1.68 -4.73 -4.53
C LEU A 121 -1.79 -3.80 -5.74
N VAL A 122 -2.75 -4.05 -6.62
CA VAL A 122 -2.93 -3.28 -7.84
C VAL A 122 -4.32 -2.66 -7.85
N LEU A 123 -4.39 -1.35 -8.09
CA LEU A 123 -5.61 -0.66 -8.47
C LEU A 123 -5.75 -0.68 -10.00
N GLN A 124 -6.71 -1.44 -10.50
CA GLN A 124 -6.97 -1.60 -11.92
C GLN A 124 -7.87 -0.48 -12.47
N ALA A 125 -7.82 -0.27 -13.80
CA ALA A 125 -8.61 0.75 -14.49
C ALA A 125 -10.14 0.56 -14.32
N ASN A 126 -10.60 -0.66 -14.06
CA ASN A 126 -12.00 -1.01 -13.83
C ASN A 126 -12.45 -0.84 -12.36
N ALA A 127 -11.69 -0.09 -11.55
CA ALA A 127 -11.93 0.10 -10.11
C ALA A 127 -11.96 -1.22 -9.30
N LYS A 128 -11.15 -2.21 -9.70
CA LYS A 128 -10.86 -3.39 -8.88
C LYS A 128 -9.54 -3.22 -8.13
N LEU A 129 -9.57 -3.62 -6.86
CA LEU A 129 -8.40 -3.71 -6.01
C LEU A 129 -8.03 -5.18 -5.85
N VAL A 130 -6.84 -5.57 -6.31
CA VAL A 130 -6.45 -6.99 -6.42
C VAL A 130 -5.03 -7.19 -5.87
N VAL A 131 -4.85 -8.20 -5.03
CA VAL A 131 -3.52 -8.66 -4.61
C VAL A 131 -3.05 -9.78 -5.55
N TYR A 132 -1.84 -9.65 -6.07
CA TYR A 132 -1.15 -10.66 -6.87
C TYR A 132 0.11 -11.14 -6.16
N GLY A 133 0.41 -12.42 -6.29
CA GLY A 133 1.65 -13.02 -5.83
C GLY A 133 1.52 -14.52 -5.50
N PRO A 134 2.61 -15.16 -5.06
CA PRO A 134 3.97 -14.60 -5.01
C PRO A 134 4.52 -14.29 -6.41
N GLY A 135 5.57 -13.47 -6.49
CA GLY A 135 6.30 -13.24 -7.75
C GLY A 135 6.70 -14.56 -8.44
N ILE A 136 6.42 -14.67 -9.75
CA ILE A 136 6.64 -15.90 -10.54
C ILE A 136 8.02 -15.90 -11.20
N TRP A 137 8.46 -14.75 -11.69
CA TRP A 137 9.74 -14.58 -12.39
C TRP A 137 10.28 -13.16 -12.21
N SER A 138 11.60 -13.04 -12.11
CA SER A 138 12.35 -11.79 -12.16
C SER A 138 13.60 -12.00 -13.03
N ASN A 139 14.04 -10.95 -13.74
CA ASN A 139 15.29 -10.96 -14.48
C ASN A 139 16.53 -10.94 -13.55
N ILE A 140 16.31 -10.76 -12.25
CA ILE A 140 17.35 -10.79 -11.21
C ILE A 140 17.25 -12.16 -10.51
N ALA A 141 18.38 -12.87 -10.45
CA ALA A 141 18.46 -14.11 -9.71
C ALA A 141 18.22 -13.83 -8.23
N ALA A 142 17.42 -14.68 -7.57
CA ALA A 142 17.16 -14.62 -6.13
C ALA A 142 18.44 -14.94 -5.33
N SER A 143 19.40 -14.02 -5.33
CA SER A 143 20.62 -14.08 -4.53
C SER A 143 20.81 -12.74 -3.85
N GLY A 144 20.30 -12.64 -2.62
CA GLY A 144 20.68 -11.60 -1.67
C GLY A 144 20.34 -10.18 -2.06
N ALA A 145 19.13 -9.76 -1.70
CA ALA A 145 18.75 -8.36 -1.41
C ALA A 145 19.05 -7.32 -2.49
N VAL A 146 18.14 -7.17 -3.47
CA VAL A 146 17.67 -5.86 -3.91
C VAL A 146 16.17 -6.00 -4.16
N SER A 147 15.34 -5.25 -3.43
CA SER A 147 13.90 -5.17 -3.68
C SER A 147 13.70 -4.34 -4.94
N ASP A 148 13.67 -5.00 -6.09
CA ASP A 148 13.30 -4.38 -7.34
C ASP A 148 11.84 -4.73 -7.63
N LYS A 149 11.03 -3.67 -7.63
CA LYS A 149 9.58 -3.64 -7.88
C LYS A 149 9.18 -4.61 -8.99
N ILE A 150 8.28 -5.56 -8.66
CA ILE A 150 7.66 -6.46 -9.64
C ILE A 150 6.95 -5.63 -10.72
N ALA A 151 7.35 -5.82 -11.97
CA ALA A 151 6.61 -5.38 -13.14
C ALA A 151 5.58 -6.46 -13.50
N MET A 152 4.30 -6.14 -13.42
CA MET A 152 3.24 -7.08 -13.83
C MET A 152 2.74 -6.78 -15.22
N VAL A 153 2.67 -7.83 -16.05
CA VAL A 153 1.98 -7.80 -17.33
C VAL A 153 0.54 -8.23 -17.11
N THR A 154 -0.40 -7.30 -17.17
CA THR A 154 -1.82 -7.64 -17.28
C THR A 154 -2.16 -7.89 -18.75
N ALA A 155 -2.64 -9.08 -19.10
CA ALA A 155 -3.25 -9.30 -20.41
C ALA A 155 -4.58 -8.52 -20.47
N ALA A 156 -4.71 -7.61 -21.44
CA ALA A 156 -5.99 -7.07 -21.85
C ALA A 156 -6.55 -7.98 -22.95
N GLU A 157 -7.76 -8.48 -22.78
CA GLU A 157 -8.56 -9.09 -23.85
C GLU A 157 -9.31 -8.01 -24.64
#